data_AF-A0A7Y3CLM3-F1
#
_entry.id   AF-A0A7Y3CLM3-F1
#
_cell.length_a   1.000
_cell.length_b   1.000
_cell.length_c   1.000
_cell.angle_alpha   90.00
_cell.angle_beta   90.00
_cell.angle_gamma   90.00
#
_symmetry.space_group_name_H-M   'P 1'
#
loop_
_entity.id
_entity.type
_entity.pdbx_description
1 polymer ?
#
loop_
_entity_poly.entity_id
_entity_poly.type
_entity_poly.pdbx_seq_one_letter_code
_entity_poly.pdbx_strand_id
1 'polypeptide(L)'
;MTRRNTRPGTTHNQGGFSLIEVLIALVIMSVGMLGIAGLYVEGMNAGRTSIFRHHAVTLAGDVADRIRANPRAGNAYAGVRGNNNCVLGNVNCDPEQMAANDIDLWKTQADDMLPNGDVTVTYNDDVVPPTYTIAVSWEEAGADGTPTYTIVIPVLGI
;
A
#
# COMPACT_ATOMS: atom_id res chain seq x y z
N MET A 1 -62.33 -61.61 26.21
CA MET A 1 -62.47 -60.68 25.07
C MET A 1 -61.54 -59.50 25.30
N THR A 2 -60.44 -59.40 24.56
CA THR A 2 -59.47 -58.31 24.72
C THR A 2 -59.12 -57.79 23.32
N ARG A 3 -59.72 -56.66 22.92
CA ARG A 3 -59.48 -56.01 21.62
C ARG A 3 -58.05 -55.45 21.59
N ARG A 4 -57.22 -55.88 20.63
CA ARG A 4 -55.96 -55.21 20.29
C ARG A 4 -56.27 -53.95 19.48
N ASN A 5 -55.71 -52.82 19.93
CA ASN A 5 -55.82 -51.53 19.25
C ASN A 5 -54.51 -51.26 18.49
N THR A 6 -54.48 -51.57 17.20
CA THR A 6 -53.34 -51.26 16.31
C THR A 6 -53.48 -49.82 15.81
N ARG A 7 -52.59 -48.93 16.27
CA ARG A 7 -52.48 -47.56 15.74
C ARG A 7 -51.94 -47.62 14.31
N PRO A 8 -52.52 -46.89 13.34
CA PRO A 8 -51.96 -46.80 12.00
C PRO A 8 -50.65 -45.99 12.06
N GLY A 9 -49.55 -46.60 11.64
CA GLY A 9 -48.28 -45.89 11.47
C GLY A 9 -48.40 -44.95 10.27
N THR A 10 -48.15 -43.66 10.48
CA THR A 10 -47.98 -42.69 9.40
C THR A 10 -46.73 -43.07 8.61
N THR A 11 -46.93 -43.58 7.39
CA THR A 11 -45.85 -43.77 6.42
C THR A 11 -45.33 -42.40 6.02
N HIS A 12 -44.14 -42.07 6.50
CA HIS A 12 -43.41 -40.89 6.05
C HIS A 12 -42.98 -41.15 4.61
N ASN A 13 -43.61 -40.48 3.64
CA ASN A 13 -43.18 -40.54 2.24
C ASN A 13 -41.78 -39.93 2.17
N GLN A 14 -40.77 -40.77 2.02
CA GLN A 14 -39.42 -40.32 1.68
C GLN A 14 -39.48 -39.78 0.25
N GLY A 15 -39.60 -38.46 0.11
CA GLY A 15 -39.43 -37.78 -1.18
C GLY A 15 -37.98 -37.93 -1.61
N GLY A 16 -37.71 -38.82 -2.56
CA GLY A 16 -36.39 -38.93 -3.18
C GLY A 16 -36.06 -37.64 -3.94
N PHE A 17 -34.82 -37.18 -3.84
CA PHE A 17 -34.30 -36.07 -4.63
C PHE A 17 -34.40 -36.41 -6.12
N SER A 18 -34.93 -35.48 -6.92
CA SER A 18 -34.94 -35.63 -8.38
C SER A 18 -33.55 -35.31 -8.95
N LEU A 19 -33.12 -36.02 -10.00
CA LEU A 19 -31.82 -35.77 -10.65
C LEU A 19 -31.70 -34.32 -11.17
N ILE A 20 -32.82 -33.70 -11.51
CA ILE A 20 -32.88 -32.28 -11.91
C ILE A 20 -32.56 -31.33 -10.74
N GLU A 21 -32.94 -31.70 -9.52
CA GLU A 21 -32.74 -30.87 -8.32
C GLU A 21 -31.25 -30.80 -7.96
N VAL A 22 -30.55 -31.93 -8.06
CA VAL A 22 -29.09 -31.99 -7.88
C VAL A 22 -28.37 -31.20 -8.96
N LEU A 23 -28.81 -31.29 -10.22
CA LEU A 23 -28.23 -30.51 -11.32
C LEU A 23 -28.40 -29.00 -11.10
N ILE A 24 -29.60 -28.55 -10.70
CA ILE A 24 -29.85 -27.14 -10.39
C ILE A 24 -28.99 -26.70 -9.21
N ALA A 25 -28.87 -27.50 -8.16
CA ALA A 25 -28.02 -27.20 -7.01
C ALA A 25 -26.54 -27.06 -7.41
N LEU A 26 -26.03 -27.96 -8.25
CA LEU A 26 -24.66 -27.87 -8.77
C LEU A 26 -24.45 -26.63 -9.64
N VAL A 27 -25.42 -26.27 -10.47
CA VAL A 27 -25.35 -25.05 -11.29
C VAL A 27 -25.29 -23.81 -10.40
N ILE A 28 -26.22 -23.68 -9.43
CA ILE A 28 -26.24 -22.54 -8.50
C ILE A 28 -24.94 -22.47 -7.71
N MET A 29 -24.46 -23.60 -7.19
CA MET A 29 -23.21 -23.68 -6.43
C MET A 29 -22.00 -23.25 -7.28
N SER A 30 -21.92 -23.72 -8.52
CA SER A 30 -20.83 -23.38 -9.44
C SER A 30 -20.79 -21.88 -9.76
N VAL A 31 -21.94 -21.26 -10.03
CA VAL A 31 -22.05 -19.80 -10.24
C VAL A 31 -21.68 -19.04 -8.98
N GLY A 32 -22.13 -19.50 -7.80
CA GLY A 32 -21.78 -18.90 -6.52
C GLY A 32 -20.27 -18.92 -6.24
N MET A 33 -19.59 -20.04 -6.53
CA MET A 33 -18.14 -20.16 -6.37
C MET A 33 -17.35 -19.24 -7.30
N LEU A 34 -17.80 -19.06 -8.55
CA LEU A 34 -17.18 -18.12 -9.49
C LEU A 34 -17.30 -16.67 -8.99
N GLY A 35 -18.44 -16.31 -8.38
CA GLY A 35 -18.63 -15.00 -7.76
C GLY A 35 -17.64 -14.73 -6.62
N ILE A 36 -17.45 -15.71 -5.72
CA ILE A 36 -16.50 -15.60 -4.60
C ILE A 36 -15.05 -15.50 -5.10
N ALA A 37 -14.69 -16.28 -6.12
CA ALA A 37 -13.35 -16.21 -6.70
C ALA A 37 -13.03 -14.81 -7.26
N GLY A 38 -14.00 -14.16 -7.92
CA GLY A 38 -13.86 -12.79 -8.39
C GLY A 38 -13.63 -11.79 -7.26
N LEU A 39 -14.43 -11.87 -6.20
CA LEU A 39 -14.27 -11.03 -5.00
C LEU A 39 -12.93 -11.25 -4.30
N TYR A 40 -12.43 -12.49 -4.29
CA TYR A 40 -11.14 -12.81 -3.69
C TYR A 40 -9.97 -12.12 -4.41
N VAL A 41 -9.95 -12.16 -5.75
CA VAL A 41 -8.92 -11.48 -6.56
C VAL A 41 -8.99 -9.96 -6.35
N GLU A 42 -10.19 -9.40 -6.34
CA GLU A 42 -10.38 -7.97 -6.11
C GLU A 42 -9.87 -7.55 -4.72
N GLY A 43 -10.17 -8.35 -3.68
CA GLY A 43 -9.66 -8.11 -2.33
C GLY A 43 -8.14 -8.15 -2.26
N MET A 44 -7.49 -9.06 -3.00
CA MET A 44 -6.02 -9.10 -3.08
C MET A 44 -5.44 -7.86 -3.75
N ASN A 45 -6.04 -7.40 -4.85
CA ASN A 45 -5.61 -6.19 -5.55
C ASN A 45 -5.74 -4.96 -4.65
N ALA A 46 -6.91 -4.77 -4.03
CA ALA A 46 -7.14 -3.66 -3.10
C ALA A 46 -6.17 -3.68 -1.90
N GLY A 47 -5.84 -4.87 -1.38
CA GLY A 47 -4.83 -5.04 -0.34
C GLY A 47 -3.43 -4.59 -0.79
N ARG A 48 -3.02 -4.96 -2.00
CA ARG A 48 -1.73 -4.54 -2.57
C ARG A 48 -1.65 -3.02 -2.75
N THR A 49 -2.67 -2.41 -3.35
CA THR A 49 -2.77 -0.94 -3.50
C THR A 49 -2.65 -0.22 -2.15
N SER A 50 -3.33 -0.75 -1.13
CA SER A 50 -3.27 -0.18 0.22
C SER A 50 -1.88 -0.26 0.83
N ILE A 51 -1.14 -1.36 0.59
CA ILE A 51 0.23 -1.54 1.09
C ILE A 51 1.18 -0.54 0.41
N PHE A 52 1.13 -0.39 -0.91
CA PHE A 52 1.98 0.58 -1.61
C PHE A 52 1.73 2.02 -1.15
N ARG A 53 0.45 2.39 -1.02
CA ARG A 53 0.09 3.72 -0.50
C ARG A 53 0.57 3.91 0.95
N HIS A 54 0.50 2.88 1.79
CA HIS A 54 1.04 2.95 3.14
C HIS A 54 2.55 3.17 3.15
N HIS A 55 3.31 2.41 2.35
CA HIS A 55 4.75 2.61 2.20
C HIS A 55 5.09 4.03 1.72
N ALA A 56 4.36 4.55 0.72
CA ALA A 56 4.58 5.90 0.21
C ALA A 56 4.33 6.99 1.27
N VAL A 57 3.28 6.85 2.08
CA VAL A 57 2.96 7.79 3.17
C VAL A 57 4.03 7.76 4.26
N THR A 58 4.42 6.57 4.70
CA THR A 58 5.45 6.40 5.73
C THR A 58 6.79 6.94 5.24
N LEU A 59 7.19 6.60 4.01
CA LEU A 59 8.44 7.07 3.42
C LEU A 59 8.48 8.59 3.27
N ALA A 60 7.39 9.22 2.84
CA ALA A 60 7.31 10.68 2.79
C ALA A 60 7.46 11.32 4.18
N GLY A 61 6.89 10.70 5.22
CA GLY A 61 7.09 11.11 6.62
C GLY A 61 8.56 11.03 7.04
N ASP A 62 9.21 9.91 6.76
CA ASP A 62 10.63 9.70 7.07
C ASP A 62 11.54 10.72 6.35
N VAL A 63 11.24 11.01 5.07
CA VAL A 63 11.92 12.06 4.29
C VAL A 63 11.74 13.42 4.95
N ALA A 64 10.52 13.77 5.34
CA ALA A 64 10.23 15.03 6.00
C ALA A 64 10.98 15.19 7.33
N ASP A 65 11.07 14.12 8.12
CA ASP A 65 11.75 14.15 9.41
C ASP A 65 13.27 14.26 9.25
N ARG A 66 13.85 13.62 8.23
CA ARG A 66 15.28 13.82 7.88
C ARG A 66 15.58 15.25 7.47
N ILE A 67 14.74 15.83 6.62
CA ILE A 67 14.88 17.23 6.22
C ILE A 67 14.78 18.17 7.43
N ARG A 68 13.86 17.90 8.37
CA ARG A 68 13.74 18.67 9.62
C ARG A 68 14.96 18.52 10.53
N ALA A 69 15.62 17.37 10.53
CA ALA A 69 16.84 17.15 11.30
C ALA A 69 18.05 17.89 10.72
N ASN A 70 18.01 18.25 9.43
CA ASN A 70 19.07 18.98 8.73
C ASN A 70 18.51 20.24 8.03
N PRO A 71 18.00 21.23 8.79
CA PRO A 71 17.30 22.39 8.23
C PRO A 71 18.21 23.33 7.41
N ARG A 72 19.53 23.17 7.53
CA ARG A 72 20.55 24.02 6.88
C ARG A 72 20.87 23.60 5.45
N ALA A 73 20.43 22.43 5.01
CA ALA A 73 20.78 21.89 3.70
C ALA A 73 20.08 22.60 2.53
N GLY A 74 18.92 23.23 2.76
CA GLY A 74 18.21 24.01 1.73
C GLY A 74 18.03 23.23 0.42
N ASN A 75 18.41 23.86 -0.69
CA ASN A 75 18.33 23.29 -2.03
C ASN A 75 19.13 21.98 -2.24
N ALA A 76 20.05 21.62 -1.33
CA ALA A 76 20.77 20.34 -1.44
C ALA A 76 19.83 19.13 -1.40
N TYR A 77 18.66 19.23 -0.75
CA TYR A 77 17.66 18.17 -0.76
C TYR A 77 16.92 18.01 -2.10
N ALA A 78 16.97 19.01 -2.98
CA ALA A 78 16.51 18.90 -4.37
C ALA A 78 17.59 18.36 -5.32
N GLY A 79 18.71 17.90 -4.77
CA GLY A 79 19.85 17.37 -5.50
C GLY A 79 19.72 15.91 -5.91
N VAL A 80 20.88 15.28 -6.13
CA VAL A 80 21.00 13.88 -6.54
C VAL A 80 21.46 13.00 -5.38
N ARG A 81 21.19 11.69 -5.47
CA ARG A 81 21.71 10.69 -4.54
C ARG A 81 23.24 10.71 -4.49
N GLY A 82 23.81 10.54 -3.30
CA GLY A 82 25.25 10.40 -3.11
C GLY A 82 25.62 9.74 -1.78
N ASN A 83 26.40 8.65 -1.84
CA ASN A 83 26.89 7.99 -0.64
C ASN A 83 28.19 8.63 -0.14
N ASN A 84 28.07 9.52 0.85
CA ASN A 84 29.20 10.18 1.52
C ASN A 84 29.66 9.46 2.81
N ASN A 85 29.16 8.26 3.07
CA ASN A 85 29.43 7.47 4.28
C ASN A 85 29.16 8.22 5.60
N CYS A 86 28.15 9.10 5.63
CA CYS A 86 27.87 9.98 6.77
C CYS A 86 27.43 9.25 8.05
N VAL A 87 26.97 8.00 7.95
CA VAL A 87 26.43 7.25 9.08
C VAL A 87 27.44 6.23 9.64
N LEU A 88 28.14 5.51 8.76
CA LEU A 88 29.01 4.38 9.15
C LEU A 88 30.50 4.65 8.92
N GLY A 89 30.86 5.73 8.22
CA GLY A 89 32.23 6.00 7.80
C GLY A 89 33.11 6.71 8.82
N ASN A 90 32.60 7.03 10.02
CA ASN A 90 33.25 7.97 10.96
C ASN A 90 33.63 9.31 10.30
N VAL A 91 32.82 9.78 9.33
CA VAL A 91 33.00 11.05 8.63
C VAL A 91 32.04 12.08 9.21
N ASN A 92 32.55 13.27 9.54
CA ASN A 92 31.70 14.42 9.88
C ASN A 92 31.23 15.08 8.58
N CYS A 93 30.04 14.70 8.12
CA CYS A 93 29.44 15.30 6.94
C CYS A 93 28.95 16.73 7.23
N ASP A 94 29.17 17.62 6.27
CA ASP A 94 28.46 18.90 6.25
C ASP A 94 26.96 18.69 5.90
N PRO A 95 26.10 19.72 6.06
CA PRO A 95 24.68 19.64 5.74
C PRO A 95 24.37 19.17 4.31
N GLU A 96 25.18 19.52 3.32
CA GLU A 96 24.96 19.18 1.91
C GLU A 96 25.31 17.71 1.65
N GLN A 97 26.43 17.24 2.21
CA GLN A 97 26.86 15.85 2.16
C GLN A 97 25.86 14.92 2.86
N MET A 98 25.31 15.35 4.00
CA MET A 98 24.26 14.64 4.72
C MET A 98 22.98 14.55 3.88
N ALA A 99 22.59 15.63 3.20
CA ALA A 99 21.42 15.62 2.33
C ALA A 99 21.57 14.64 1.15
N ALA A 100 22.73 14.61 0.48
CA ALA A 100 22.99 13.64 -0.59
C ALA A 100 22.92 12.18 -0.09
N ASN A 101 23.39 11.91 1.14
CA ASN A 101 23.34 10.59 1.76
C ASN A 101 21.90 10.20 2.14
N ASP A 102 21.11 11.13 2.68
CA ASP A 102 19.69 10.91 2.94
C ASP A 102 18.92 10.60 1.65
N ILE A 103 19.22 11.32 0.55
CA ILE A 103 18.61 11.07 -0.77
C ILE A 103 18.91 9.66 -1.26
N ASP A 104 20.15 9.20 -1.11
CA ASP A 104 20.54 7.84 -1.49
C ASP A 104 19.75 6.79 -0.68
N LEU A 105 19.63 7.01 0.63
CA LEU A 105 18.94 6.08 1.52
C LEU A 105 17.44 6.00 1.22
N TRP A 106 16.73 7.13 1.13
CA TRP A 106 15.29 7.08 0.89
C TRP A 106 14.94 6.63 -0.53
N LYS A 107 15.81 6.90 -1.54
CA LYS A 107 15.59 6.38 -2.90
C LYS A 107 15.79 4.87 -2.94
N THR A 108 16.80 4.36 -2.23
CA THR A 108 16.98 2.90 -2.06
C THR A 108 15.77 2.28 -1.36
N GLN A 109 15.23 2.93 -0.32
CA GLN A 109 14.00 2.47 0.34
C GLN A 109 12.79 2.49 -0.59
N ALA A 110 12.67 3.48 -1.48
CA ALA A 110 11.62 3.52 -2.49
C ALA A 110 11.76 2.36 -3.49
N ASP A 111 12.98 2.13 -4.00
CA ASP A 111 13.31 1.03 -4.92
C ASP A 111 12.96 -0.35 -4.30
N ASP A 112 13.18 -0.51 -2.98
CA ASP A 112 12.93 -1.77 -2.26
C ASP A 112 11.44 -2.00 -1.92
N MET A 113 10.68 -0.94 -1.62
CA MET A 113 9.32 -1.05 -1.08
C MET A 113 8.21 -0.79 -2.10
N LEU A 114 8.52 -0.10 -3.20
CA LEU A 114 7.54 0.37 -4.18
C LEU A 114 7.93 -0.09 -5.59
N PRO A 115 6.98 -0.59 -6.41
CA PRO A 115 7.29 -0.95 -7.79
C PRO A 115 7.68 0.30 -8.59
N ASN A 116 8.90 0.34 -9.13
CA ASN A 116 9.46 1.52 -9.82
C ASN A 116 9.26 2.81 -9.01
N GLY A 117 9.48 2.71 -7.69
CA GLY A 117 9.32 3.82 -6.76
C GLY A 117 10.32 4.94 -7.01
N ASP A 118 9.89 6.18 -6.81
CA ASP A 118 10.81 7.31 -6.73
C ASP A 118 10.37 8.30 -5.65
N VAL A 119 11.36 9.02 -5.11
CA VAL A 119 11.16 10.15 -4.20
C VAL A 119 11.80 11.38 -4.83
N THR A 120 10.98 12.40 -5.02
CA THR A 120 11.40 13.72 -5.51
C THR A 120 11.14 14.76 -4.44
N VAL A 121 12.09 15.66 -4.27
CA VAL A 121 11.99 16.78 -3.34
C VAL A 121 12.26 18.06 -4.12
N THR A 122 11.39 19.04 -3.99
CA THR A 122 11.62 20.39 -4.55
C THR A 122 11.66 21.40 -3.41
N TYR A 123 12.67 22.25 -3.43
CA TYR A 123 12.81 23.35 -2.49
C TYR A 123 12.28 24.65 -3.10
N ASN A 124 11.50 25.41 -2.34
CA ASN A 124 10.95 26.70 -2.74
C ASN A 124 11.32 27.75 -1.69
N ASP A 125 12.22 28.66 -2.05
CA ASP A 125 12.69 29.80 -1.27
C ASP A 125 12.00 31.13 -1.62
N ASP A 126 11.07 31.14 -2.59
CA ASP A 126 10.25 32.31 -2.95
C ASP A 126 9.17 32.61 -1.91
N VAL A 127 8.93 31.69 -0.96
CA VAL A 127 7.93 31.81 0.11
C VAL A 127 8.59 31.94 1.48
N VAL A 128 7.91 32.61 2.43
CA VAL A 128 8.39 32.79 3.80
C VAL A 128 7.41 32.17 4.79
N PRO A 129 7.81 31.14 5.56
CA PRO A 129 9.10 30.43 5.49
C PRO A 129 9.26 29.61 4.19
N PRO A 130 10.50 29.31 3.76
CA PRO A 130 10.75 28.41 2.63
C PRO A 130 10.06 27.06 2.83
N THR A 131 9.78 26.35 1.74
CA THR A 131 9.06 25.06 1.81
C THR A 131 9.77 23.96 1.03
N TYR A 132 9.60 22.72 1.46
CA TYR A 132 9.91 21.53 0.69
C TYR A 132 8.61 20.85 0.27
N THR A 133 8.52 20.50 -1.01
CA THR A 133 7.49 19.60 -1.51
C THR A 133 8.12 18.24 -1.74
N ILE A 134 7.60 17.22 -1.06
CA ILE A 134 8.08 15.84 -1.10
C ILE A 134 7.01 15.05 -1.86
N ALA A 135 7.41 14.41 -2.96
CA ALA A 135 6.54 13.55 -3.76
C ALA A 135 7.13 12.15 -3.85
N VAL A 136 6.34 11.16 -3.45
CA VAL A 136 6.65 9.73 -3.56
C VAL A 136 5.74 9.12 -4.61
N SER A 137 6.31 8.60 -5.69
CA SER A 137 5.58 8.00 -6.81
C SER A 137 5.90 6.52 -6.94
N TRP A 138 4.94 5.73 -7.41
CA TRP A 138 5.14 4.31 -7.73
C TRP A 138 4.31 3.90 -8.94
N GLU A 139 4.69 2.81 -9.58
CA GLU A 139 3.91 2.21 -10.66
C GLU A 139 2.96 1.16 -10.11
N GLU A 140 1.72 1.17 -10.62
CA GLU A 140 0.71 0.19 -10.23
C GLU A 140 -0.05 -0.30 -11.46
N ALA A 141 -0.09 -1.63 -11.64
CA ALA A 141 -0.75 -2.23 -12.80
C ALA A 141 -2.26 -1.94 -12.76
N GLY A 142 -2.77 -1.30 -13.82
CA GLY A 142 -4.18 -0.92 -13.92
C GLY A 142 -4.52 0.45 -13.35
N ALA A 143 -3.53 1.21 -12.86
CA ALA A 143 -3.74 2.60 -12.49
C ALA A 143 -3.76 3.53 -13.72
N ASP A 144 -4.65 4.53 -13.69
CA ASP A 144 -4.66 5.62 -14.66
C ASP A 144 -3.54 6.62 -14.34
N GLY A 145 -2.33 6.32 -14.81
CA GLY A 145 -1.12 7.12 -14.59
C GLY A 145 -0.23 6.58 -13.47
N THR A 146 0.69 7.41 -12.98
CA THR A 146 1.62 7.06 -11.88
C THR A 146 1.06 7.57 -10.55
N PRO A 147 0.54 6.69 -9.67
CA PRO A 147 0.18 7.06 -8.32
C PRO A 147 1.28 7.86 -7.63
N THR A 148 0.91 8.99 -7.03
CA THR A 148 1.84 9.86 -6.33
C THR A 148 1.22 10.35 -5.03
N TYR A 149 1.98 10.26 -3.94
CA TYR A 149 1.67 10.89 -2.66
C TYR A 149 2.56 12.11 -2.46
N THR A 150 1.97 13.24 -2.10
CA THR A 150 2.70 14.51 -1.95
C THR A 150 2.38 15.16 -0.61
N ILE A 151 3.42 15.65 0.06
CA ILE A 151 3.32 16.49 1.25
C ILE A 151 4.20 17.74 1.09
N VAL A 152 3.77 18.83 1.72
CA VAL A 152 4.53 20.08 1.76
C VAL A 152 4.87 20.39 3.21
N ILE A 153 6.14 20.67 3.49
CA ILE A 153 6.62 21.03 4.83
C ILE A 153 7.33 22.39 4.80
N PRO A 154 7.11 23.26 5.82
CA PRO A 154 7.87 24.48 5.95
C PRO A 154 9.25 24.21 6.54
N VAL A 155 10.24 25.04 6.18
CA VAL A 155 11.51 25.15 6.89
C VAL A 155 11.27 25.96 8.15
N LEU A 156 11.28 25.28 9.30
CA LEU A 156 11.21 25.97 10.57
C LEU A 156 12.57 26.60 10.86
N GLY A 157 12.57 27.91 11.15
CA GLY A 157 13.78 28.68 11.41
C GLY A 157 14.62 28.07 12.53
N ILE A 158 15.95 28.13 12.35
CA ILE A 158 16.97 27.71 13.32
C ILE A 158 17.12 28.78 14.39
#